data_AF-Q129A3-F1
#
_entry.id   AF-Q129A3-F1
#
_cell.length_a   1.000
_cell.length_b   1.000
_cell.length_c   1.000
_cell.angle_alpha   90.00
_cell.angle_beta   90.00
_cell.angle_gamma   90.00
#
_symmetry.space_group_name_H-M   'P 1'
#
loop_
_entity.id
_entity.type
_entity.pdbx_description
1 polymer ?
#
loop_
_entity_poly.entity_id
_entity_poly.type
_entity_poly.pdbx_seq_one_letter_code
_entity_poly.pdbx_strand_id
1 'polypeptide(L)'
;MKLDNPELRDSKTQVTMGFLLRVADMLIAKMTEQQKAISELETRRTMSFEGAHDPGRQYRQGDCVQRSGGLFVCLAATDELPGESARWRRIGDAK
;
A
#
# COMPACT_ATOMS: atom_id res chain seq x y z
N MET A 1 4.92 -63.05 -2.22
CA MET A 1 4.01 -61.89 -2.17
C MET A 1 4.84 -60.66 -2.55
N LYS A 2 4.84 -60.23 -3.82
CA LYS A 2 5.56 -59.02 -4.27
C LYS A 2 4.57 -57.86 -4.25
N LEU A 3 4.75 -56.94 -3.30
CA LEU A 3 3.85 -55.81 -3.03
C LEU A 3 4.22 -54.53 -3.82
N ASP A 4 5.23 -54.60 -4.70
CA ASP A 4 5.70 -53.46 -5.48
C ASP A 4 5.10 -53.53 -6.90
N ASN A 5 3.94 -52.90 -7.08
CA ASN A 5 3.33 -52.71 -8.39
C ASN A 5 3.71 -51.30 -8.93
N PRO A 6 4.54 -51.22 -9.99
CA PRO A 6 5.01 -49.95 -10.53
C PRO A 6 3.89 -49.05 -11.06
N GLU A 7 2.78 -49.60 -11.56
CA GLU A 7 1.65 -48.80 -12.08
C GLU A 7 0.95 -47.98 -10.98
N LEU A 8 0.86 -48.56 -9.77
CA LEU A 8 0.31 -47.87 -8.60
C LEU A 8 1.25 -46.76 -8.10
N ARG A 9 2.56 -46.86 -8.37
CA ARG A 9 3.56 -45.85 -8.03
C ARG A 9 3.49 -44.64 -8.97
N ASP A 10 3.33 -44.89 -10.27
CA ASP A 10 3.19 -43.83 -11.27
C ASP A 10 1.88 -43.06 -11.11
N SER A 11 0.77 -43.76 -10.83
CA SER A 11 -0.53 -43.13 -10.57
C SER A 11 -0.50 -42.18 -9.36
N LYS A 12 0.09 -42.61 -8.23
CA LYS A 12 0.24 -41.76 -7.03
C LYS A 12 1.12 -40.54 -7.31
N THR A 13 2.18 -40.71 -8.10
CA THR A 13 3.08 -39.62 -8.49
C THR A 13 2.35 -38.59 -9.36
N GLN A 14 1.54 -39.04 -10.31
CA GLN A 14 0.76 -38.16 -11.19
C GLN A 14 -0.31 -37.37 -10.43
N VAL A 15 -1.02 -38.01 -9.50
CA VAL A 15 -2.02 -37.35 -8.64
C VAL A 15 -1.37 -36.32 -7.72
N THR A 16 -0.22 -36.65 -7.12
CA THR A 16 0.53 -35.74 -6.25
C THR A 16 1.04 -34.52 -7.02
N MET A 17 1.60 -34.74 -8.21
CA MET A 17 2.04 -33.65 -9.10
C MET A 17 0.89 -32.74 -9.54
N GLY A 18 -0.27 -33.32 -9.88
CA GLY A 18 -1.46 -32.55 -10.24
C GLY A 18 -1.97 -31.67 -9.09
N PHE A 19 -1.89 -32.15 -7.84
CA PHE A 19 -2.21 -31.34 -6.67
C PHE A 19 -1.19 -30.22 -6.44
N LEU A 20 0.11 -30.54 -6.52
CA LEU A 20 1.19 -29.55 -6.33
C LEU A 20 1.12 -28.42 -7.37
N LEU A 21 0.80 -28.72 -8.63
CA LEU A 21 0.63 -27.72 -9.68
C LEU A 21 -0.52 -26.75 -9.36
N ARG A 22 -1.67 -27.26 -8.90
CA ARG A 22 -2.81 -26.40 -8.51
C ARG A 22 -2.47 -25.51 -7.31
N VAL A 23 -1.71 -26.04 -6.35
CA VAL A 23 -1.24 -25.25 -5.21
C VAL A 23 -0.27 -24.16 -5.67
N ALA A 24 0.65 -24.48 -6.60
CA ALA A 24 1.56 -23.51 -7.17
C ALA A 24 0.82 -22.38 -7.90
N ASP A 25 -0.16 -22.70 -8.75
CA ASP A 25 -0.99 -21.72 -9.45
C ASP A 25 -1.73 -20.81 -8.46
N MET A 26 -2.29 -21.40 -7.40
CA MET A 26 -2.97 -20.65 -6.34
C MET A 26 -2.03 -19.71 -5.58
N LEU A 27 -0.81 -20.17 -5.26
CA LEU A 27 0.20 -19.36 -4.59
C LEU A 27 0.65 -18.19 -5.48
N ILE A 28 0.87 -18.43 -6.77
CA ILE A 28 1.23 -17.40 -7.75
C ILE A 28 0.11 -16.35 -7.85
N ALA A 29 -1.14 -16.78 -7.95
CA ALA A 29 -2.29 -15.89 -7.99
C ALA A 29 -2.38 -15.01 -6.74
N LYS A 30 -2.17 -15.61 -5.54
CA LYS A 30 -2.19 -14.87 -4.27
C LYS A 30 -1.02 -13.92 -4.11
N MET A 31 0.19 -14.30 -4.51
CA MET A 31 1.33 -13.40 -4.48
C MET A 31 1.11 -12.19 -5.41
N THR A 32 0.51 -12.42 -6.58
CA THR A 32 0.19 -11.34 -7.53
C THR A 32 -0.88 -10.39 -6.99
N GLU A 33 -1.91 -10.92 -6.34
CA GLU A 33 -2.94 -10.14 -5.65
C GLU A 33 -2.34 -9.28 -4.53
N GLN A 34 -1.47 -9.87 -3.70
CA GLN A 34 -0.78 -9.15 -2.63
C GLN A 34 0.15 -8.07 -3.18
N GLN A 35 0.90 -8.36 -4.24
CA GLN A 35 1.79 -7.38 -4.88
C GLN A 35 1.00 -6.17 -5.39
N LYS A 36 -0.17 -6.39 -5.98
CA LYS A 36 -1.08 -5.32 -6.44
C LYS A 36 -1.58 -4.48 -5.27
N ALA A 37 -2.04 -5.12 -4.20
CA ALA A 37 -2.53 -4.42 -3.01
C ALA A 37 -1.43 -3.55 -2.36
N ILE A 38 -0.20 -4.04 -2.29
CA ILE A 38 0.94 -3.26 -1.79
C ILE A 38 1.19 -2.05 -2.68
N SER A 39 1.23 -2.22 -4.01
CA SER A 39 1.43 -1.10 -4.94
C SER A 39 0.32 -0.03 -4.83
N GLU A 40 -0.94 -0.45 -4.64
CA GLU A 40 -2.05 0.47 -4.39
C GLU A 40 -1.91 1.22 -3.05
N LEU A 41 -1.36 0.57 -2.03
CA LEU A 41 -1.08 1.23 -0.74
C LEU A 41 0.10 2.18 -0.83
N GLU A 42 1.15 1.84 -1.57
CA GLU A 42 2.30 2.71 -1.80
C GLU A 42 1.94 3.95 -2.63
N THR A 43 0.97 3.81 -3.54
CA THR A 43 0.45 4.94 -4.33
C THR A 43 -0.52 5.83 -3.56
N ARG A 44 -1.11 5.34 -2.45
CA ARG A 44 -1.81 6.21 -1.49
C ARG A 44 -0.79 7.06 -0.76
N ARG A 45 -0.55 8.24 -1.32
CA ARG A 45 0.37 9.26 -0.82
C ARG A 45 0.21 9.40 0.71
N THR A 46 1.23 8.98 1.43
CA THR A 46 1.30 9.10 2.88
C THR A 46 1.33 10.57 3.24
N MET A 47 0.49 10.97 4.20
CA MET A 47 0.55 12.31 4.76
C MET A 47 1.91 12.48 5.44
N SER A 48 2.68 13.48 5.03
CA SER A 48 3.99 13.80 5.64
C SER A 48 3.81 14.96 6.60
N PHE A 49 4.18 14.82 7.87
CA PHE A 49 4.14 15.94 8.80
C PHE A 49 5.43 16.74 8.74
N GLU A 50 5.34 17.99 8.28
CA GLU A 50 6.46 18.88 8.01
C GLU A 50 6.76 19.85 9.17
N GLY A 51 6.02 19.76 10.28
CA GLY A 51 6.19 20.64 11.44
C GLY A 51 5.38 21.95 11.33
N ALA A 52 5.95 23.05 11.84
CA ALA A 52 5.34 24.37 11.72
C ALA A 52 5.39 24.87 10.27
N HIS A 53 4.36 25.60 9.84
CA HIS A 53 4.33 26.19 8.50
C HIS A 53 5.44 27.25 8.33
N ASP A 54 6.23 27.12 7.26
CA ASP A 54 7.31 28.01 6.88
C ASP A 54 6.90 28.86 5.67
N PRO A 55 6.74 30.19 5.82
CA PRO A 55 6.36 31.07 4.73
C PRO A 55 7.38 31.04 3.58
N GLY A 56 6.91 30.75 2.36
CA GLY A 56 7.77 30.68 1.16
C GLY A 56 8.35 29.30 0.89
N ARG A 57 8.10 28.30 1.75
CA ARG A 57 8.35 26.90 1.43
C ARG A 57 7.24 26.37 0.51
N GLN A 58 7.64 25.67 -0.55
CA GLN A 58 6.67 25.00 -1.42
C GLN A 58 6.29 23.64 -0.82
N TYR A 59 5.01 23.49 -0.50
CA TYR A 59 4.43 22.25 0.04
C TYR A 59 3.82 21.41 -1.08
N ARG A 60 3.88 20.09 -0.93
CA ARG A 60 3.29 19.10 -1.83
C ARG A 60 1.97 18.61 -1.27
N GLN A 61 1.09 18.14 -2.14
CA GLN A 61 -0.13 17.48 -1.70
C GLN A 61 0.20 16.30 -0.77
N GLY A 62 -0.50 16.21 0.35
CA GLY A 62 -0.25 15.25 1.42
C GLY A 62 0.57 15.83 2.58
N ASP A 63 1.31 16.91 2.36
CA ASP A 63 2.09 17.55 3.43
C ASP A 63 1.15 18.13 4.49
N CYS A 64 1.52 17.96 5.75
CA CYS A 64 0.77 18.40 6.91
C CYS A 64 1.61 19.40 7.71
N VAL A 65 1.01 20.53 8.07
CA VAL A 65 1.69 21.62 8.80
C VAL A 65 0.84 22.13 9.95
N GLN A 66 1.51 22.67 10.97
CA GLN A 66 0.86 23.42 12.05
C GLN A 66 0.92 24.93 11.77
N ARG A 67 -0.23 25.61 11.90
CA ARG A 67 -0.33 27.07 11.83
C ARG A 67 -1.45 27.55 12.76
N SER A 68 -1.19 28.61 13.54
CA SER A 68 -2.21 29.26 14.38
C SER A 68 -3.00 28.29 15.29
N GLY A 69 -2.33 27.28 15.84
CA GLY A 69 -2.96 26.26 16.70
C GLY A 69 -3.80 25.21 15.96
N GLY A 70 -3.82 25.22 14.62
CA GLY A 70 -4.48 24.21 13.79
C GLY A 70 -3.49 23.32 13.05
N LEU A 71 -3.91 22.09 12.75
CA LEU A 71 -3.24 21.17 11.85
C LEU A 71 -3.93 21.19 10.48
N PHE A 72 -3.15 21.35 9.42
CA PHE A 72 -3.64 21.49 8.05
C PHE A 72 -2.95 20.47 7.13
N VAL A 73 -3.70 19.91 6.18
CA VAL A 73 -3.17 19.09 5.08
C VAL A 73 -3.24 19.85 3.76
N CYS A 74 -2.14 19.80 3.01
CA CYS A 74 -2.03 20.35 1.67
C CYS A 74 -2.75 19.44 0.66
N LEU A 75 -3.73 19.98 -0.06
CA LEU A 75 -4.54 19.26 -1.02
C LEU A 75 -3.96 19.29 -2.44
N ALA A 76 -3.14 20.29 -2.76
CA ALA A 76 -2.47 20.46 -4.04
C ALA A 76 -1.24 21.35 -3.84
N ALA A 77 -0.17 21.12 -4.60
CA ALA A 77 1.10 21.83 -4.41
C ALA A 77 0.92 23.35 -4.38
N THR A 78 1.48 24.00 -3.36
CA THR A 78 1.28 25.42 -3.06
C THR A 78 2.32 25.94 -2.07
N ASP A 79 2.56 27.24 -2.08
CA ASP A 79 3.30 28.03 -1.09
C ASP A 79 2.37 29.02 -0.34
N GLU A 80 1.06 28.93 -0.56
CA GLU A 80 0.04 29.77 0.06
C GLU A 80 -0.15 29.44 1.56
N LEU A 81 -0.68 30.41 2.31
CA LEU A 81 -0.91 30.30 3.74
C LEU A 81 -2.03 29.29 4.09
N PRO A 82 -1.78 28.33 5.00
CA PRO A 82 -2.79 27.42 5.51
C PRO A 82 -3.97 28.13 6.16
N GLY A 83 -5.19 27.79 5.72
CA GLY A 83 -6.44 28.36 6.23
C GLY A 83 -6.94 29.60 5.48
N GLU A 84 -6.13 30.18 4.58
CA GLU A 84 -6.52 31.32 3.74
C GLU A 84 -6.81 30.89 2.30
N SER A 85 -6.50 29.64 1.94
CA SER A 85 -6.73 29.11 0.60
C SER A 85 -7.40 27.75 0.58
N ALA A 86 -8.08 27.46 -0.54
CA ALA A 86 -8.72 26.18 -0.80
C ALA A 86 -7.72 25.03 -1.02
N ARG A 87 -6.41 25.34 -1.12
CA ARG A 87 -5.33 24.37 -1.22
C ARG A 87 -5.02 23.69 0.11
N TRP A 88 -5.54 24.21 1.22
CA TRP A 88 -5.34 23.67 2.55
C TRP A 88 -6.66 23.23 3.18
N ARG A 89 -6.65 22.09 3.86
CA ARG A 89 -7.77 21.62 4.67
C ARG A 89 -7.35 21.46 6.12
N ARG A 90 -8.10 22.08 7.03
CA ARG A 90 -7.93 21.86 8.46
C ARG A 90 -8.35 20.43 8.81
N ILE A 91 -7.49 19.71 9.52
CA ILE A 91 -7.74 18.32 9.95
C ILE A 91 -7.82 18.16 11.47
N GLY A 92 -7.47 19.20 12.24
CA GLY A 92 -7.63 19.21 13.68
C GLY A 92 -6.95 20.41 14.35
N ASP A 93 -6.86 20.34 15.68
CA ASP A 93 -6.07 21.24 16.50
C ASP A 93 -4.62 20.73 16.59
N ALA A 94 -3.66 21.65 16.62
CA ALA A 94 -2.27 21.34 16.94
C ALA A 94 -2.18 21.08 18.46
N LYS A 95 -1.71 19.90 18.85
CA LYS A 95 -1.42 19.56 20.26
C LYS A 95 -0.04 20.04 20.68
#